data_AF-G7ZDF7-F1
#
_entry.id   AF-G7ZDF7-F1
#
_cell.length_a   1.000
_cell.length_b   1.000
_cell.length_c   1.000
_cell.angle_alpha   90.00
_cell.angle_beta   90.00
_cell.angle_gamma   90.00
#
_symmetry.space_group_name_H-M   'P 1'
#
loop_
_entity.id
_entity.type
_entity.pdbx_description
1 polymer ?
#
loop_
_entity_poly.entity_id
_entity_poly.type
_entity_poly.pdbx_seq_one_letter_code
_entity_poly.pdbx_strand_id
1 'polypeptide(L)'
;MSKATYPLKLPASVKDAAARLAREDGVSLNQWIAAAVAEKVGAVETAAAFLKARAGTATGAGLRSFLDRVPDRPPQTGDELER
;
A
#
# COMPACT_ATOMS: atom_id res chain seq x y z
N MET A 1 2.46 -8.21 27.29
CA MET A 1 1.62 -7.81 26.15
C MET A 1 0.22 -8.38 26.38
N SER A 2 -0.77 -7.55 26.71
CA SER A 2 -2.15 -8.01 26.84
C SER A 2 -2.69 -8.40 25.46
N LYS A 3 -3.24 -9.61 25.32
CA LYS A 3 -3.97 -10.02 24.11
C LYS A 3 -5.26 -9.22 24.06
N ALA A 4 -5.34 -8.23 23.17
CA ALA A 4 -6.60 -7.58 22.83
C ALA A 4 -7.32 -8.45 21.79
N THR A 5 -8.49 -8.98 22.14
CA THR A 5 -9.35 -9.69 21.18
C THR A 5 -10.18 -8.65 20.44
N TYR A 6 -10.00 -8.55 19.13
CA TYR A 6 -10.81 -7.68 18.28
C TYR A 6 -11.78 -8.52 17.44
N PRO A 7 -13.11 -8.35 17.58
CA PRO A 7 -14.07 -9.07 16.76
C PRO A 7 -14.03 -8.53 15.32
N LEU A 8 -13.67 -9.40 14.38
CA LEU A 8 -13.59 -9.09 12.96
C LEU A 8 -14.75 -9.76 12.20
N LYS A 9 -15.48 -8.98 11.40
CA LYS A 9 -16.48 -9.51 10.46
C LYS A 9 -15.89 -9.50 9.05
N LEU A 10 -15.87 -10.68 8.42
CA LEU A 10 -15.42 -10.87 7.04
C LEU A 10 -16.58 -11.41 6.20
N PRO A 11 -16.62 -11.09 4.89
CA PRO A 11 -17.48 -11.82 3.96
C PRO A 11 -17.22 -13.33 4.07
N ALA A 12 -18.27 -14.14 3.96
CA ALA A 12 -18.19 -15.59 4.14
C ALA A 12 -17.14 -16.22 3.21
N SER A 13 -17.14 -15.84 1.93
CA SER A 13 -16.18 -16.32 0.92
C SER A 13 -14.72 -16.04 1.30
N VAL A 14 -14.43 -14.87 1.87
CA VAL A 14 -13.08 -14.48 2.29
C VAL A 14 -12.67 -15.29 3.52
N LYS A 15 -13.57 -15.46 4.48
CA LYS A 15 -13.34 -16.28 5.67
C LYS A 15 -13.03 -17.72 5.29
N ASP A 16 -13.79 -18.30 4.36
CA ASP A 16 -13.62 -19.69 3.91
C ASP A 16 -12.29 -19.88 3.18
N ALA A 17 -11.91 -18.93 2.32
CA ALA A 17 -10.61 -18.93 1.65
C ALA A 17 -9.46 -18.84 2.64
N ALA A 18 -9.53 -17.91 3.61
CA ALA A 18 -8.50 -17.77 4.65
C ALA A 18 -8.41 -19.02 5.54
N ALA A 19 -9.53 -19.66 5.88
CA ALA A 19 -9.55 -20.89 6.66
C ALA A 19 -8.94 -22.08 5.90
N ARG A 20 -9.16 -22.16 4.59
CA ARG A 20 -8.50 -23.16 3.73
C ARG A 20 -6.98 -22.95 3.71
N LEU A 21 -6.52 -21.73 3.47
CA LEU A 21 -5.09 -21.40 3.45
C LEU A 21 -4.42 -21.63 4.81
N ALA A 22 -5.05 -21.19 5.90
CA ALA A 22 -4.53 -21.44 7.25
C ALA A 22 -4.34 -22.93 7.56
N ARG A 23 -5.26 -23.78 7.07
CA ARG A 23 -5.16 -25.24 7.21
C ARG A 23 -4.06 -25.84 6.35
N GLU A 24 -3.86 -25.34 5.12
CA GLU A 24 -2.72 -25.72 4.27
C GLU A 24 -1.39 -25.35 4.94
N ASP A 25 -1.34 -24.21 5.63
CA ASP A 25 -0.18 -23.73 6.38
C ASP A 25 -0.03 -24.37 7.79
N GLY A 26 -0.98 -25.21 8.22
CA GLY A 26 -0.94 -25.89 9.52
C GLY A 26 -1.11 -24.97 10.74
N VAL A 27 -1.71 -23.79 10.58
CA VAL A 27 -1.90 -22.79 11.65
C VAL A 27 -3.38 -22.50 11.89
N SER A 28 -3.71 -21.90 13.03
CA SER A 28 -5.08 -21.43 13.27
C SER A 28 -5.42 -20.24 12.37
N LEU A 29 -6.70 -20.07 12.03
CA LEU A 29 -7.18 -18.93 11.26
C LEU A 29 -6.77 -17.58 11.88
N ASN A 30 -6.80 -17.46 13.21
CA ASN A 30 -6.41 -16.23 13.88
C ASN A 30 -4.91 -15.94 13.76
N GLN A 31 -4.05 -16.96 13.83
CA GLN A 31 -2.61 -16.80 13.61
C GLN A 31 -2.32 -16.41 12.17
N TRP A 32 -3.01 -17.04 11.22
CA TRP A 32 -2.88 -16.73 9.80
C TRP A 32 -3.30 -15.29 9.50
N ILE A 33 -4.46 -14.85 10.01
CA ILE A 33 -4.92 -13.46 9.89
C ILE A 33 -3.92 -12.49 10.54
N ALA A 34 -3.41 -12.80 11.74
CA ALA A 34 -2.44 -11.95 12.41
C ALA A 34 -1.15 -11.80 11.60
N ALA A 35 -0.66 -12.89 10.99
CA ALA A 35 0.50 -12.85 10.10
C ALA A 35 0.23 -12.00 8.86
N ALA A 36 -0.92 -12.19 8.19
CA ALA A 36 -1.30 -11.39 7.02
C ALA A 36 -1.43 -9.89 7.34
N VAL A 37 -1.98 -9.54 8.50
CA VAL A 37 -2.04 -8.15 8.97
C VAL A 37 -0.64 -7.60 9.23
N ALA A 38 0.22 -8.35 9.91
CA ALA A 38 1.60 -7.95 10.16
C ALA A 38 2.38 -7.72 8.86
N GLU A 39 2.22 -8.59 7.87
CA GLU A 39 2.81 -8.44 6.55
C GLU A 39 2.33 -7.17 5.85
N LYS A 40 1.02 -6.91 5.85
CA LYS A 40 0.46 -5.71 5.21
C LYS A 40 0.95 -4.43 5.89
N VAL A 41 0.99 -4.41 7.23
CA VAL A 41 1.53 -3.28 8.00
C VAL A 41 3.00 -3.08 7.65
N GLY A 42 3.81 -4.14 7.71
CA GLY A 42 5.24 -4.08 7.38
C GLY A 42 5.50 -3.57 5.97
N ALA A 43 4.73 -4.03 4.97
CA ALA A 43 4.85 -3.58 3.60
C ALA A 43 4.54 -2.08 3.44
N VAL A 44 3.46 -1.60 4.06
CA VAL A 44 3.05 -0.19 4.00
C VAL A 44 4.07 0.72 4.68
N GLU A 45 4.49 0.37 5.91
CA GLU A 45 5.44 1.16 6.67
C GLU A 45 6.83 1.17 6.02
N THR A 46 7.29 0.02 5.52
CA THR A 46 8.57 -0.08 4.81
C THR A 46 8.57 0.77 3.55
N ALA A 47 7.50 0.73 2.75
CA ALA A 47 7.37 1.57 1.57
C ALA A 47 7.41 3.07 1.92
N ALA A 48 6.68 3.48 2.96
CA ALA A 48 6.68 4.87 3.43
C ALA A 48 8.07 5.31 3.91
N ALA A 49 8.74 4.48 4.72
CA ALA A 49 10.08 4.76 5.23
C ALA A 49 11.11 4.83 4.09
N PHE A 50 11.05 3.90 3.13
CA PHE A 50 11.92 3.88 1.96
C PHE A 50 11.76 5.14 1.13
N LEU A 51 10.52 5.53 0.79
CA LEU A 51 10.26 6.73 -0.01
C LEU A 51 10.71 8.00 0.71
N LYS A 52 10.48 8.10 2.03
CA LYS A 52 10.96 9.21 2.85
C LYS A 52 12.48 9.31 2.83
N ALA A 53 13.19 8.19 3.03
CA ALA A 53 14.64 8.15 2.98
C ALA A 53 15.18 8.48 1.57
N ARG A 54 14.54 7.93 0.52
CA ARG A 54 14.90 8.15 -0.88
C ARG A 54 14.71 9.60 -1.31
N ALA A 55 13.67 10.27 -0.80
CA ALA A 55 13.43 11.69 -1.03
C ALA A 55 14.53 12.54 -0.40
N GLY A 56 15.05 12.18 0.79
CA GLY A 56 16.13 12.91 1.43
C GLY A 56 15.83 14.41 1.57
N THR A 57 16.68 15.25 0.99
CA THR A 57 16.50 16.71 0.91
C THR A 57 16.00 17.19 -0.46
N ALA A 58 15.33 16.33 -1.24
CA ALA A 58 14.85 16.69 -2.56
C ALA A 58 13.94 17.92 -2.52
N THR A 59 14.27 18.91 -3.35
CA THR A 59 13.55 20.20 -3.44
C THR A 59 12.57 20.26 -4.61
N GLY A 60 12.54 19.23 -5.46
CA GLY A 60 11.79 19.23 -6.72
C GLY A 60 12.48 19.95 -7.88
N ALA A 61 13.62 20.64 -7.66
CA ALA A 61 14.33 21.37 -8.70
C ALA A 61 14.78 20.48 -9.88
N GLY A 62 15.24 19.26 -9.60
CA GLY A 62 15.64 18.31 -10.64
C GLY A 62 14.47 17.88 -11.53
N LEU A 63 13.28 17.64 -10.95
CA LEU A 63 12.08 17.34 -11.72
C LEU A 63 11.67 18.55 -12.58
N ARG A 64 11.73 19.76 -12.02
CA ARG A 64 11.43 21.00 -12.75
C ARG A 64 12.35 21.18 -13.97
N SER A 65 13.65 21.02 -13.79
CA SER A 65 14.63 21.11 -14.90
C SER A 65 14.38 20.07 -16.01
N PHE A 66 13.84 18.91 -15.67
CA PHE A 66 13.44 17.92 -16.67
C PHE A 66 12.16 18.35 -17.40
N LEU A 67 11.16 18.88 -16.67
CA LEU A 67 9.91 19.38 -17.24
C LEU A 67 10.12 20.61 -18.13
N ASP A 68 11.13 21.44 -17.87
CA ASP A 68 11.49 22.58 -18.73
C ASP A 68 11.88 22.17 -20.16
N ARG A 69 12.13 20.88 -20.40
CA ARG A 69 12.41 20.33 -21.75
C ARG A 69 11.14 19.96 -22.52
N VAL A 70 9.99 19.94 -21.86
CA VAL A 70 8.71 19.65 -22.51
C VAL A 70 8.33 20.86 -23.37
N PRO A 71 8.01 20.68 -24.67
CA PRO A 71 7.58 21.79 -25.51
C PRO A 71 6.34 22.49 -24.95
N ASP A 72 6.36 23.81 -24.94
CA ASP A 72 5.21 24.62 -24.59
C ASP A 72 4.17 24.56 -25.71
N ARG A 73 3.16 23.71 -25.53
CA ARG A 73 2.07 23.47 -26.49
C ARG A 73 0.76 23.24 -25.74
N PRO A 74 -0.39 23.50 -26.38
CA PRO A 74 -1.69 23.22 -25.77
C PRO A 74 -1.78 21.76 -25.28
N PRO A 75 -2.55 21.49 -24.19
CA PRO A 75 -2.87 20.14 -23.77
C PRO A 75 -3.46 19.32 -24.93
N GLN A 76 -3.28 18.00 -24.88
CA GLN A 76 -3.98 17.12 -25.81
C GLN A 76 -5.48 17.14 -25.49
N THR A 77 -6.32 16.89 -26.49
CA THR A 77 -7.77 16.81 -26.28
C THR A 77 -8.11 15.75 -25.23
N GLY A 78 -8.80 16.15 -24.17
CA GLY A 78 -9.13 15.34 -23.00
C GLY A 78 -8.21 15.56 -21.79
N ASP A 79 -7.05 16.19 -21.96
CA ASP A 79 -6.09 16.51 -20.90
C ASP A 79 -6.21 17.98 -20.44
N GLU A 80 -7.24 18.71 -20.90
CA GLU A 80 -7.50 20.06 -20.44
C GLU A 80 -7.89 20.06 -18.95
N LEU A 81 -7.40 21.07 -18.21
CA LEU A 81 -7.87 21.29 -16.85
C LEU A 81 -9.36 21.64 -16.87
N GLU A 82 -10.15 20.96 -16.04
CA GLU A 82 -11.52 21.36 -15.77
C GLU A 82 -11.51 22.80 -15.21
N ARG A 83 -12.29 23.69 -15.83
CA ARG A 83 -12.39 25.10 -15.45
C ARG A 83 -13.25 25.30 -14.21
#